data_AF-A0A2D9T9N7-F1
#
_entry.id   AF-A0A2D9T9N7-F1
#
_cell.length_a   1.000
_cell.length_b   1.000
_cell.length_c   1.000
_cell.angle_alpha   90.00
_cell.angle_beta   90.00
_cell.angle_gamma   90.00
#
_symmetry.space_group_name_H-M   'P 1'
#
loop_
_entity.id
_entity.type
_entity.pdbx_description
1 polymer ?
#
loop_
_entity_poly.entity_id
_entity_poly.type
_entity_poly.pdbx_seq_one_letter_code
_entity_poly.pdbx_strand_id
1 'polypeptide(L)'
;MSRLLAGLLVLAACGDDADEGPSRRLVVDVADLQRAMGDDLAVLALEEVEDAVADDLPARAAQLLERGAIPATERQRATIAALEMSTDEGVALRDRAVALVADRKAALEAYREVLARGLMTDDLAMLDAITAQREAEEALTAFFAELELIRPLPEIEDDAPQREVRSPR
;
A
#
# COMPACT_ATOMS: atom_id res chain seq x y z
N MET A 1 8.80 30.57 61.47
CA MET A 1 9.66 31.58 60.81
C MET A 1 10.11 30.96 59.48
N SER A 2 9.34 31.02 58.39
CA SER A 2 9.17 32.11 57.40
C SER A 2 10.46 32.57 56.68
N ARG A 3 10.47 32.38 55.34
CA ARG A 3 11.24 33.06 54.24
C ARG A 3 12.67 32.53 53.99
N LEU A 4 13.21 32.31 52.78
CA LEU A 4 12.95 32.65 51.35
C LEU A 4 13.45 31.44 50.49
N LEU A 5 12.89 30.96 49.36
CA LEU A 5 12.61 31.52 48.03
C LEU A 5 13.80 32.19 47.30
N ALA A 6 14.54 31.38 46.52
CA ALA A 6 15.31 31.67 45.29
C ALA A 6 16.19 30.43 45.05
N GLY A 7 16.20 29.71 43.94
CA GLY A 7 15.93 30.05 42.55
C GLY A 7 17.08 29.44 41.75
N LEU A 8 16.82 28.44 40.93
CA LEU A 8 17.37 28.37 39.57
C LEU A 8 16.63 27.28 38.78
N LEU A 9 15.94 27.76 37.77
CA LEU A 9 15.24 27.06 36.71
C LEU A 9 16.22 27.00 35.53
N VAL A 10 16.14 25.91 34.75
CA VAL A 10 16.66 25.73 33.38
C VAL A 10 18.17 25.46 33.22
N LEU A 11 18.48 24.18 32.97
CA LEU A 11 19.27 23.72 31.82
C LEU A 11 18.51 22.50 31.29
N ALA A 12 17.56 22.67 30.37
CA ALA A 12 17.84 22.63 28.92
C ALA A 12 18.65 21.37 28.53
N ALA A 13 18.00 20.21 28.65
CA ALA A 13 18.29 19.05 27.84
C ALA A 13 16.96 18.53 27.26
N CYS A 14 16.23 19.43 26.60
CA CYS A 14 15.39 19.03 25.49
C CYS A 14 16.37 18.63 24.38
N GLY A 15 16.70 17.34 24.32
CA GLY A 15 17.15 16.75 23.08
C GLY A 15 16.01 16.93 22.11
N ASP A 16 16.18 17.92 21.24
CA ASP A 16 15.40 18.12 20.03
C ASP A 16 15.71 16.93 19.11
N ASP A 17 15.23 15.75 19.47
CA ASP A 17 14.94 14.72 18.48
C ASP A 17 13.70 15.25 17.76
N ALA A 18 13.93 16.24 16.89
CA ALA A 18 12.98 16.54 15.85
C ALA A 18 12.75 15.21 15.14
N ASP A 19 11.55 14.66 15.26
CA ASP A 19 11.04 13.63 14.36
C ASP A 19 11.12 14.24 12.96
N GLU A 20 12.31 14.14 12.34
CA GLU A 20 12.58 14.58 10.99
C GLU A 20 11.81 13.59 10.14
N GLY A 21 10.60 14.00 9.73
CA GLY A 21 9.67 13.17 8.99
C GLY A 21 10.30 12.59 7.71
N PRO A 22 9.56 11.73 7.00
CA PRO A 22 10.09 11.04 5.83
C PRO A 22 10.67 12.02 4.81
N SER A 23 11.80 11.66 4.21
CA SER A 23 12.48 12.55 3.26
C SER A 23 11.58 12.83 2.05
N ARG A 24 11.66 14.05 1.48
CA ARG A 24 10.87 14.42 0.29
C ARG A 24 11.06 13.44 -0.89
N ARG A 25 12.25 12.87 -1.05
CA ARG A 25 12.54 11.87 -2.09
C ARG A 25 11.78 10.56 -1.84
N LEU A 26 11.78 10.09 -0.60
CA LEU A 26 10.99 8.93 -0.19
C LEU A 26 9.49 9.16 -0.39
N VAL A 27 8.98 10.35 -0.06
CA VAL A 27 7.55 10.69 -0.30
C VAL A 27 7.19 10.60 -1.79
N VAL A 28 8.09 11.02 -2.70
CA VAL A 28 7.89 10.89 -4.15
C VAL A 28 7.91 9.42 -4.58
N ASP A 29 8.91 8.64 -4.14
CA ASP A 29 9.01 7.20 -4.42
C ASP A 29 7.73 6.47 -3.99
N VAL A 30 7.23 6.76 -2.77
CA VAL A 30 6.00 6.17 -2.23
C VAL A 30 4.77 6.61 -3.02
N ALA A 31 4.68 7.86 -3.45
CA ALA A 31 3.56 8.34 -4.27
C ALA A 31 3.50 7.64 -5.63
N ASP A 32 4.65 7.38 -6.24
CA ASP A 32 4.74 6.64 -7.50
C ASP A 32 4.38 5.16 -7.31
N LEU A 33 4.85 4.55 -6.23
CA LEU A 33 4.49 3.18 -5.85
C LEU A 33 2.98 3.03 -5.58
N GLN A 34 2.39 3.93 -4.78
CA GLN A 34 0.95 3.94 -4.50
C GLN A 34 0.11 4.09 -5.76
N ARG A 35 0.55 4.90 -6.74
CA ARG A 35 -0.15 5.04 -8.02
C ARG A 35 -0.11 3.74 -8.81
N ALA A 36 1.08 3.14 -8.95
CA ALA A 36 1.23 1.88 -9.69
C ALA A 36 0.45 0.73 -9.04
N MET A 37 0.38 0.69 -7.71
CA MET A 37 -0.42 -0.30 -7.00
C MET A 37 -1.93 -0.01 -7.08
N GLY A 38 -2.33 1.26 -7.10
CA GLY A 38 -3.74 1.67 -7.18
C GLY A 38 -4.38 1.42 -8.56
N ASP A 39 -3.59 1.35 -9.63
CA ASP A 39 -4.03 0.96 -10.98
C ASP A 39 -4.25 -0.57 -11.09
N ASP A 40 -4.99 -1.15 -10.14
CA ASP A 40 -5.26 -2.57 -10.05
C ASP A 40 -6.45 -3.00 -10.92
N LEU A 41 -6.16 -3.37 -12.16
CA LEU A 41 -7.17 -3.88 -13.09
C LEU A 41 -7.66 -5.30 -12.76
N ALA A 42 -7.03 -6.02 -11.83
CA ALA A 42 -7.48 -7.35 -11.45
C ALA A 42 -8.81 -7.31 -10.69
N VAL A 43 -9.09 -6.22 -9.96
CA VAL A 43 -10.33 -6.02 -9.19
C VAL A 43 -11.58 -6.21 -10.05
N LEU A 44 -11.61 -5.63 -11.25
CA LEU A 44 -12.77 -5.76 -12.15
C LEU A 44 -13.05 -7.21 -12.56
N ALA A 45 -12.00 -8.00 -12.78
CA ALA A 45 -12.16 -9.41 -13.11
C ALA A 45 -12.52 -10.25 -11.89
N LEU A 46 -12.09 -9.84 -10.69
CA LEU A 46 -12.41 -10.51 -9.43
C LEU A 46 -13.89 -10.33 -9.05
N GLU A 47 -14.47 -9.15 -9.28
CA GLU A 47 -15.91 -8.91 -9.11
C GLU A 47 -16.73 -9.91 -9.95
N GLU A 48 -16.39 -10.09 -11.24
CA GLU A 48 -17.06 -11.08 -12.09
C GLU A 48 -16.84 -12.54 -11.64
N VAL A 49 -15.69 -12.83 -11.02
CA VAL A 49 -15.38 -14.16 -10.45
C VAL A 49 -16.27 -14.44 -9.25
N GLU A 50 -16.44 -13.47 -8.35
CA GLU A 50 -17.30 -13.58 -7.17
C GLU A 50 -18.76 -13.83 -7.57
N ASP A 51 -19.27 -13.07 -8.54
CA ASP A 51 -20.61 -13.28 -9.10
C ASP A 51 -20.77 -14.71 -9.68
N ALA A 52 -19.79 -15.17 -10.47
CA ALA A 52 -19.83 -16.51 -11.04
C ALA A 52 -19.77 -17.63 -9.98
N VAL A 53 -19.03 -17.42 -8.88
CA VAL A 53 -19.00 -18.36 -7.76
C VAL A 53 -20.33 -18.37 -7.01
N ALA A 54 -20.92 -17.19 -6.79
CA ALA A 54 -22.24 -17.06 -6.14
C ALA A 54 -23.37 -17.72 -6.95
N ASP A 55 -23.25 -17.74 -8.28
CA ASP A 55 -24.19 -18.37 -9.21
C ASP A 55 -23.94 -19.87 -9.44
N ASP A 56 -23.10 -20.53 -8.64
CA ASP A 56 -22.71 -21.94 -8.79
C ASP A 56 -22.06 -22.27 -10.16
N LEU A 57 -21.28 -21.33 -10.73
CA LEU A 57 -20.58 -21.48 -12.01
C LEU A 57 -19.04 -21.54 -11.85
N PRO A 58 -18.47 -22.53 -11.12
CA PRO A 58 -17.04 -22.57 -10.80
C PRO A 58 -16.12 -22.68 -12.03
N ALA A 59 -16.56 -23.40 -13.06
CA ALA A 59 -15.80 -23.49 -14.32
C ALA A 59 -15.73 -22.14 -15.06
N ARG A 60 -16.75 -21.28 -14.91
CA ARG A 60 -16.76 -19.93 -15.47
C ARG A 60 -15.85 -19.02 -14.65
N ALA A 61 -15.94 -19.08 -13.33
CA ALA A 61 -15.05 -18.37 -12.41
C ALA A 61 -13.57 -18.69 -12.71
N ALA A 62 -13.22 -19.97 -12.89
CA ALA A 62 -11.87 -20.38 -13.27
C ALA A 62 -11.40 -19.75 -14.60
N GLN A 63 -12.27 -19.68 -15.62
CA GLN A 63 -11.94 -19.04 -16.89
C GLN A 63 -11.73 -17.52 -16.76
N LEU A 64 -12.51 -16.87 -15.90
CA LEU A 64 -12.37 -15.43 -15.62
C LEU A 64 -11.04 -15.13 -14.91
N LEU A 65 -10.65 -15.95 -13.94
CA LEU A 65 -9.32 -15.87 -13.31
C LEU A 65 -8.21 -16.05 -14.34
N GLU A 66 -8.29 -17.08 -15.18
CA GLU A 66 -7.26 -17.40 -16.18
C GLU A 66 -7.06 -16.29 -17.22
N ARG A 67 -8.16 -15.69 -17.70
CA ARG A 67 -8.13 -14.71 -18.80
C ARG A 67 -8.10 -13.26 -18.35
N GLY A 68 -8.52 -12.98 -17.11
CA GLY A 68 -8.67 -11.64 -16.56
C GLY A 68 -7.70 -11.38 -15.42
N ALA A 69 -8.04 -11.85 -14.22
CA ALA A 69 -7.37 -11.46 -12.97
C ALA A 69 -5.89 -11.85 -12.93
N ILE A 70 -5.53 -13.08 -13.32
CA ILE A 70 -4.13 -13.56 -13.28
C ILE A 70 -3.25 -12.76 -14.26
N PRO A 71 -3.62 -12.59 -15.56
CA PRO A 71 -2.86 -11.72 -16.46
C PRO A 71 -2.79 -10.26 -16.01
N ALA A 72 -3.86 -9.72 -15.41
CA ALA A 72 -3.85 -8.35 -14.89
C ALA A 72 -2.87 -8.18 -13.73
N THR A 73 -2.86 -9.13 -12.79
CA THR A 73 -1.93 -9.16 -11.65
C THR A 73 -0.48 -9.26 -12.12
N GLU A 74 -0.18 -10.08 -13.14
CA GLU A 74 1.17 -10.15 -13.70
C GLU A 74 1.61 -8.83 -14.34
N ARG A 75 0.71 -8.15 -15.07
CA ARG A 75 1.00 -6.83 -15.63
C ARG A 75 1.25 -5.80 -14.53
N GLN A 76 0.45 -5.78 -13.48
CA GLN A 76 0.63 -4.89 -12.33
C GLN A 76 2.00 -5.11 -11.69
N ARG A 77 2.37 -6.38 -11.43
CA ARG A 77 3.69 -6.73 -10.92
C ARG A 77 4.83 -6.20 -11.80
N ALA A 78 4.71 -6.37 -13.12
CA ALA A 78 5.71 -5.85 -14.07
C ALA A 78 5.79 -4.33 -14.05
N THR A 79 4.66 -3.63 -13.96
CA THR A 79 4.60 -2.16 -13.81
C THR A 79 5.33 -1.71 -12.54
N ILE A 80 5.04 -2.33 -11.40
CA ILE A 80 5.68 -2.01 -10.11
C ILE A 80 7.18 -2.28 -10.18
N ALA A 81 7.59 -3.43 -10.73
CA ALA A 81 8.99 -3.79 -10.86
C ALA A 81 9.79 -2.84 -11.76
N ALA A 82 9.13 -2.20 -12.73
CA ALA A 82 9.73 -1.23 -13.64
C ALA A 82 9.89 0.17 -13.02
N LEU A 83 9.38 0.42 -11.80
CA LEU A 83 9.54 1.70 -11.13
C LEU A 83 11.00 1.94 -10.74
N GLU A 84 11.52 3.11 -11.12
CA GLU A 84 12.83 3.60 -10.70
C GLU A 84 12.68 4.37 -9.39
N MET A 85 13.23 3.82 -8.30
CA MET A 85 13.18 4.44 -6.97
C MET A 85 14.45 5.24 -6.73
N SER A 86 14.30 6.43 -6.15
CA SER A 86 15.40 7.37 -5.93
C SER A 86 16.11 7.17 -4.58
N THR A 87 15.55 6.33 -3.71
CA THR A 87 16.06 6.01 -2.38
C THR A 87 16.17 4.51 -2.14
N ASP A 88 17.11 4.08 -1.29
CA ASP A 88 17.26 2.66 -0.93
C ASP A 88 16.00 2.12 -0.22
N GLU A 89 15.34 2.96 0.58
CA GLU A 89 14.08 2.62 1.23
C GLU A 89 12.94 2.46 0.22
N GLY A 90 12.84 3.36 -0.78
CA GLY A 90 11.92 3.20 -1.91
C GLY A 90 12.16 1.91 -2.69
N VAL A 91 13.42 1.55 -2.94
CA VAL A 91 13.79 0.25 -3.56
C VAL A 91 13.27 -0.92 -2.74
N ALA A 92 13.49 -0.90 -1.41
CA ALA A 92 13.02 -1.96 -0.52
C ALA A 92 11.49 -2.08 -0.51
N LEU A 93 10.77 -0.95 -0.49
CA LEU A 93 9.31 -0.91 -0.57
C LEU A 93 8.79 -1.46 -1.90
N ARG A 94 9.40 -1.07 -3.03
CA ARG A 94 9.05 -1.61 -4.35
C ARG A 94 9.26 -3.13 -4.40
N ASP A 95 10.40 -3.62 -3.92
CA ASP A 95 10.71 -5.06 -3.96
C ASP A 95 9.73 -5.87 -3.10
N ARG A 96 9.32 -5.33 -1.95
CA ARG A 96 8.27 -5.91 -1.11
C ARG A 96 6.90 -5.89 -1.81
N ALA A 97 6.53 -4.80 -2.48
CA ALA A 97 5.31 -4.72 -3.25
C ALA A 97 5.28 -5.77 -4.39
N VAL A 98 6.40 -5.95 -5.11
CA VAL A 98 6.53 -6.97 -6.15
C VAL A 98 6.32 -8.38 -5.59
N ALA A 99 6.85 -8.66 -4.39
CA ALA A 99 6.65 -9.94 -3.72
C ALA A 99 5.17 -10.16 -3.35
N LEU A 100 4.52 -9.17 -2.73
CA LEU A 100 3.11 -9.26 -2.35
C LEU A 100 2.19 -9.50 -3.56
N VAL A 101 2.43 -8.80 -4.68
CA VAL A 101 1.65 -9.01 -5.91
C VAL A 101 1.94 -10.39 -6.53
N ALA A 102 3.16 -10.91 -6.38
CA ALA A 102 3.48 -12.28 -6.80
C ALA A 102 2.74 -13.33 -5.95
N ASP A 103 2.67 -13.13 -4.63
CA ASP A 103 1.96 -14.01 -3.71
C ASP A 103 0.46 -14.01 -4.00
N ARG A 104 -0.14 -12.84 -4.24
CA ARG A 104 -1.53 -12.72 -4.71
C ARG A 104 -1.75 -13.53 -5.98
N LYS A 105 -0.87 -13.39 -6.97
CA LYS A 105 -1.00 -14.15 -8.23
C LYS A 105 -0.97 -15.66 -7.97
N ALA A 106 -0.07 -16.15 -7.13
CA ALA A 106 -0.01 -17.57 -6.77
C ALA A 106 -1.29 -18.04 -6.09
N ALA A 107 -1.87 -17.23 -5.20
CA ALA A 107 -3.16 -17.52 -4.58
C ALA A 107 -4.30 -17.59 -5.61
N LEU A 108 -4.33 -16.67 -6.58
CA LEU A 108 -5.32 -16.69 -7.68
C LEU A 108 -5.15 -17.92 -8.59
N GLU A 109 -3.92 -18.33 -8.87
CA GLU A 109 -3.63 -19.55 -9.64
C GLU A 109 -4.12 -20.80 -8.90
N ALA A 110 -3.84 -20.92 -7.60
CA ALA A 110 -4.34 -22.01 -6.76
C ALA A 110 -5.88 -22.02 -6.71
N TYR A 111 -6.51 -20.86 -6.55
CA TYR A 111 -7.96 -20.75 -6.51
C TYR A 111 -8.60 -21.16 -7.84
N ARG A 112 -8.03 -20.72 -8.97
CA ARG A 112 -8.43 -21.15 -10.31
C ARG A 112 -8.36 -22.67 -10.46
N GLU A 113 -7.29 -23.31 -9.97
CA GLU A 113 -7.14 -24.77 -10.06
C GLU A 113 -8.24 -25.52 -9.32
N VAL A 114 -8.58 -25.07 -8.10
CA VAL A 114 -9.64 -25.71 -7.33
C VAL A 114 -11.00 -25.53 -8.02
N LEU A 115 -11.31 -24.31 -8.47
CA LEU A 115 -12.53 -24.02 -9.21
C LEU A 115 -12.66 -24.85 -10.50
N ALA A 116 -11.55 -25.05 -11.23
CA ALA A 116 -11.53 -25.84 -12.46
C ALA A 116 -11.79 -27.34 -12.24
N ARG A 117 -11.44 -27.88 -11.07
CA ARG A 117 -11.71 -29.29 -10.70
C ARG A 117 -13.15 -29.52 -10.24
N GLY A 118 -13.88 -28.44 -9.94
CA GLY A 118 -15.25 -28.48 -9.43
C GLY A 118 -15.32 -28.57 -7.91
N LEU A 119 -16.38 -28.00 -7.33
CA LEU A 119 -16.55 -27.81 -5.87
C LEU A 119 -16.81 -29.09 -5.06
N MET A 120 -16.81 -30.28 -5.67
CA MET A 120 -17.29 -31.52 -5.01
C MET A 120 -16.19 -32.53 -4.66
N THR A 121 -14.92 -32.25 -4.96
CA THR A 121 -13.84 -33.24 -4.86
C THR A 121 -12.87 -33.00 -3.71
N ASP A 122 -12.78 -31.78 -3.16
CA ASP A 122 -11.90 -31.46 -2.02
C ASP A 122 -12.27 -30.14 -1.31
N ASP A 123 -13.16 -30.22 -0.31
CA ASP A 123 -13.60 -29.05 0.47
C ASP A 123 -12.44 -28.35 1.20
N LEU A 124 -11.40 -29.09 1.57
CA LEU A 124 -10.23 -28.52 2.27
C LEU A 124 -9.39 -27.70 1.31
N ALA A 125 -9.12 -28.20 0.10
CA ALA A 125 -8.38 -27.43 -0.91
C ALA A 125 -9.09 -26.11 -1.28
N MET A 126 -10.43 -26.11 -1.30
CA MET A 126 -11.20 -24.88 -1.53
C MET A 126 -11.04 -23.89 -0.38
N LEU A 127 -11.14 -24.35 0.88
CA LEU A 127 -10.95 -23.50 2.04
C LEU A 127 -9.52 -22.94 2.11
N ASP A 128 -8.51 -23.75 1.80
CA ASP A 128 -7.11 -23.32 1.74
C ASP A 128 -6.90 -22.25 0.66
N ALA A 129 -7.48 -22.43 -0.53
CA ALA A 129 -7.38 -21.47 -1.61
C ALA A 129 -8.08 -20.14 -1.29
N ILE A 130 -9.27 -20.18 -0.68
CA ILE A 130 -9.98 -18.99 -0.21
C ILE A 130 -9.15 -18.27 0.86
N THR A 131 -8.59 -19.03 1.81
CA THR A 131 -7.78 -18.47 2.89
C THR A 131 -6.54 -17.79 2.34
N ALA A 132 -5.79 -18.45 1.45
CA ALA A 132 -4.61 -17.88 0.80
C ALA A 132 -4.93 -16.61 0.00
N GLN A 133 -6.07 -16.57 -0.69
CA GLN A 133 -6.48 -15.37 -1.42
C GLN A 133 -6.78 -14.22 -0.45
N ARG A 134 -7.50 -14.47 0.64
CA ARG A 134 -7.80 -13.44 1.66
C ARG A 134 -6.53 -12.94 2.34
N GLU A 135 -5.63 -13.82 2.72
CA GLU A 135 -4.35 -13.46 3.32
C GLU A 135 -3.51 -12.57 2.38
N ALA A 136 -3.51 -12.86 1.08
CA ALA A 136 -2.81 -12.03 0.10
C ALA A 136 -3.44 -10.63 -0.04
N GLU A 137 -4.76 -10.52 -0.07
CA GLU A 137 -5.45 -9.21 -0.12
C GLU A 137 -5.26 -8.41 1.18
N GLU A 138 -5.31 -9.07 2.34
CA GLU A 138 -5.07 -8.45 3.64
C GLU A 138 -3.63 -7.94 3.73
N ALA A 139 -2.64 -8.69 3.22
CA ALA A 139 -1.25 -8.27 3.20
C ALA A 139 -1.03 -7.05 2.29
N LEU A 140 -1.68 -7.00 1.12
CA LEU A 140 -1.65 -5.82 0.25
C LEU A 140 -2.32 -4.60 0.90
N THR A 141 -3.46 -4.80 1.55
CA THR A 141 -4.18 -3.74 2.28
C THR A 141 -3.32 -3.18 3.42
N ALA A 142 -2.71 -4.06 4.23
CA ALA A 142 -1.81 -3.67 5.30
C ALA A 142 -0.59 -2.90 4.77
N PHE A 143 -0.04 -3.33 3.64
CA PHE A 143 1.07 -2.63 2.99
C PHE A 143 0.65 -1.25 2.47
N PHE A 144 -0.54 -1.10 1.89
CA PHE A 144 -1.06 0.22 1.52
C PHE A 144 -1.20 1.16 2.73
N ALA A 145 -1.74 0.66 3.85
CA ALA A 145 -1.84 1.43 5.08
C ALA A 145 -0.46 1.86 5.62
N GLU A 146 0.57 1.01 5.48
CA GLU A 146 1.94 1.36 5.80
C GLU A 146 2.47 2.50 4.91
N LEU A 147 2.24 2.44 3.59
CA LEU A 147 2.64 3.51 2.67
C LEU A 147 1.94 4.84 2.98
N GLU A 148 0.70 4.82 3.48
CA GLU A 148 -0.03 6.03 3.88
C GLU A 148 0.63 6.75 5.06
N LEU A 149 1.30 6.03 5.97
CA LEU A 149 2.03 6.63 7.09
C LEU A 149 3.26 7.43 6.65
N ILE A 150 3.79 7.14 5.46
CA ILE A 150 4.96 7.82 4.89
C ILE A 150 4.55 9.15 4.23
N ARG A 151 3.26 9.52 4.21
CA ARG A 151 2.80 10.85 3.74
C ARG A 151 2.58 11.86 4.88
N PRO A 152 3.54 12.78 5.09
CA PRO A 152 3.21 14.22 5.24
C PRO A 152 4.23 15.15 4.49
N LEU A 153 3.95 16.37 3.98
CA LEU A 153 3.06 17.51 4.33
C LEU A 153 2.45 18.22 3.09
N PRO A 154 1.30 18.91 3.18
CA PRO A 154 1.16 20.24 2.57
C PRO A 154 1.93 21.26 3.43
N GLU A 155 2.95 21.90 2.84
CA GLU A 155 3.65 23.02 3.51
C GLU A 155 2.72 24.23 3.58
N ILE A 156 2.67 24.86 4.75
CA ILE A 156 2.00 26.14 5.01
C ILE A 156 2.51 27.17 3.99
N GLU A 157 1.57 28.00 3.50
CA GLU A 157 1.79 29.10 2.55
C GLU A 157 3.12 29.82 2.78
N ASP A 158 3.85 30.07 1.69
CA ASP A 158 4.92 31.06 1.61
C ASP A 158 4.41 32.36 2.25
N ASP A 159 4.74 32.58 3.53
CA ASP A 159 4.61 33.88 4.16
C ASP A 159 5.77 34.73 3.63
N ALA A 160 5.65 35.07 2.34
CA ALA A 160 6.49 36.04 1.68
C ALA A 160 6.52 37.28 2.59
N PRO A 161 7.70 37.84 2.91
CA PRO A 161 7.78 38.95 3.83
C PRO A 161 6.89 40.08 3.32
N GLN A 162 5.82 40.38 4.06
CA GLN A 162 4.96 41.53 3.79
C GLN A 162 5.87 42.75 3.71
N ARG A 163 6.04 43.28 2.49
CA ARG A 163 6.71 44.56 2.27
C ARG A 163 6.06 45.56 3.23
N GLU A 164 6.81 46.01 4.22
CA GLU A 164 6.46 47.20 4.99
C GLU A 164 6.31 48.35 3.98
N VAL A 165 5.06 48.66 3.62
CA VAL A 165 4.73 49.90 2.96
C VAL A 165 4.91 50.98 4.01
N ARG A 166 6.11 51.56 4.07
CA ARG A 166 6.34 52.82 4.74
C ARG A 166 5.38 53.85 4.15
N SER A 167 4.36 54.22 4.92
CA SER A 167 3.54 55.40 4.65
C SER A 167 4.42 56.64 4.81
N PRO A 168 4.61 57.47 3.77
CA PRO A 168 5.12 58.82 3.96
C PRO A 168 3.99 59.70 4.52
N ARG A 169 4.36 60.52 5.51
CA ARG A 169 3.53 61.52 6.18
C ARG A 169 3.05 62.63 5.25
#